data_AF-A0A9W6LSD6-F1
#
_entry.id   AF-A0A9W6LSD6-F1
#
_cell.length_a   1.000
_cell.length_b   1.000
_cell.length_c   1.000
_cell.angle_alpha   90.00
_cell.angle_beta   90.00
_cell.angle_gamma   90.00
#
_symmetry.space_group_name_H-M   'P 1'
#
loop_
_entity.id
_entity.type
_entity.pdbx_description
1 polymer ?
#
loop_
_entity_poly.entity_id
_entity_poly.type
_entity_poly.pdbx_seq_one_letter_code
_entity_poly.pdbx_strand_id
1 'polypeptide(L)'
;MAPHPGQVLAQHLADFGLTASDLARDIDVPVNRVTAIINGQRGVTADTALRLGHWFGVEPEDWLGLQLEYELALARHEAGAKIKKLPRLADRVA
;
A
#
# COMPACT_ATOMS: atom_id res chain seq x y z
N MET A 1 9.71 8.88 5.34
CA MET A 1 8.67 8.70 4.31
C MET A 1 7.86 7.48 4.72
N ALA A 2 6.54 7.46 4.51
CA ALA A 2 5.75 6.27 4.85
C ALA A 2 6.28 5.06 4.05
N PRO A 3 6.38 3.86 4.65
CA PRO A 3 6.89 2.68 3.97
C PRO A 3 5.91 2.24 2.87
N HIS A 4 6.43 1.71 1.77
CA HIS A 4 5.56 1.07 0.76
C HIS A 4 4.91 -0.17 1.36
N PRO A 5 3.62 -0.48 1.12
CA PRO A 5 2.96 -1.66 1.68
C PRO A 5 3.69 -2.97 1.40
N GLY A 6 4.37 -3.05 0.25
CA GLY A 6 5.23 -4.18 -0.10
C GLY A 6 6.39 -4.45 0.86
N GLN A 7 6.94 -3.43 1.52
CA GLN A 7 7.97 -3.61 2.55
C GLN A 7 7.36 -4.26 3.80
N VAL A 8 6.16 -3.84 4.19
CA VAL A 8 5.40 -4.45 5.30
C VAL A 8 5.04 -5.89 4.96
N LEU A 9 4.58 -6.15 3.73
CA LEU A 9 4.29 -7.50 3.25
C LEU A 9 5.54 -8.40 3.28
N ALA A 10 6.69 -7.89 2.84
CA ALA A 10 7.95 -8.63 2.86
C ALA A 10 8.37 -9.00 4.30
N GLN A 11 8.18 -8.09 5.26
CA GLN A 11 8.47 -8.35 6.66
C GLN A 11 7.55 -9.45 7.22
N HIS A 12 6.24 -9.35 6.96
CA HIS A 12 5.30 -10.39 7.38
C HIS A 12 5.69 -11.77 6.83
N LEU A 13 6.04 -11.86 5.54
CA LEU A 13 6.48 -13.12 4.94
C LEU A 13 7.75 -13.66 5.62
N ALA A 14 8.71 -12.80 5.94
CA ALA A 14 9.91 -13.20 6.66
C ALA A 14 9.59 -13.71 8.08
N ASP A 15 8.68 -13.03 8.80
CA ASP A 15 8.29 -13.39 10.17
C ASP A 15 7.60 -14.77 10.23
N PHE A 16 6.86 -15.14 9.18
CA PHE A 16 6.21 -16.45 9.06
C PHE A 16 7.04 -17.50 8.29
N GLY A 17 8.23 -17.15 7.80
CA GLY A 17 9.09 -18.05 7.03
C GLY A 17 8.50 -18.45 5.66
N LEU A 18 7.71 -17.57 5.06
CA LEU A 18 6.99 -17.81 3.80
C LEU A 18 7.67 -17.13 2.62
N THR A 19 7.53 -17.73 1.44
CA THR A 19 7.95 -17.09 0.18
C THR A 19 6.79 -16.32 -0.46
N ALA A 20 7.12 -15.42 -1.39
CA ALA A 20 6.10 -14.76 -2.22
C ALA A 20 5.27 -15.77 -3.03
N SER A 21 5.86 -16.90 -3.42
CA SER A 21 5.16 -17.98 -4.13
C SER A 21 4.18 -18.73 -3.23
N ASP A 22 4.53 -18.93 -1.96
CA ASP A 22 3.62 -19.56 -0.98
C ASP A 22 2.39 -18.70 -0.77
N LEU A 23 2.59 -17.42 -0.46
CA LEU A 23 1.47 -16.49 -0.29
C LEU A 23 0.62 -16.40 -1.56
N ALA A 24 1.24 -16.27 -2.74
CA ALA A 24 0.51 -16.14 -4.00
C ALA A 24 -0.41 -17.34 -4.27
N ARG A 25 0.07 -18.56 -3.98
CA ARG A 25 -0.74 -19.79 -4.07
C ARG A 25 -1.90 -19.73 -3.07
N ASP A 26 -1.63 -19.37 -1.83
CA ASP A 26 -2.62 -19.44 -0.75
C ASP A 26 -3.72 -18.36 -0.89
N ILE A 27 -3.42 -17.24 -1.53
CA ILE A 27 -4.40 -16.16 -1.81
C ILE A 27 -4.95 -16.18 -3.24
N ASP A 28 -4.66 -17.24 -4.02
CA ASP A 28 -5.13 -17.46 -5.39
C ASP A 28 -4.84 -16.27 -6.34
N VAL A 29 -3.56 -15.89 -6.45
CA VAL A 29 -3.08 -14.87 -7.39
C VAL A 29 -1.78 -15.27 -8.08
N PRO A 30 -1.43 -14.68 -9.24
CA PRO A 30 -0.14 -14.92 -9.85
C PRO A 30 1.02 -14.44 -8.96
N VAL A 31 2.11 -15.23 -8.87
CA VAL A 31 3.33 -14.88 -8.10
C VAL A 31 3.87 -13.49 -8.46
N ASN A 32 3.85 -13.14 -9.76
CA ASN A 32 4.27 -11.82 -10.25
C ASN A 32 3.51 -10.65 -9.60
N ARG A 33 2.28 -10.88 -9.13
CA ARG A 33 1.51 -9.85 -8.41
C ARG A 33 2.16 -9.57 -7.05
N VAL A 34 2.43 -10.61 -6.27
CA VAL A 34 3.02 -10.50 -4.93
C VAL A 34 4.43 -9.93 -5.01
N THR A 35 5.26 -10.43 -5.93
CA THR A 35 6.65 -9.93 -6.10
C THR A 35 6.69 -8.48 -6.55
N ALA A 36 5.82 -8.06 -7.47
CA ALA A 36 5.73 -6.65 -7.88
C ALA A 36 5.32 -5.73 -6.71
N ILE A 37 4.45 -6.19 -5.81
CA ILE A 37 4.09 -5.44 -4.60
C ILE A 37 5.28 -5.31 -3.67
N ILE A 38 5.93 -6.43 -3.33
CA ILE A 38 7.13 -6.45 -2.47
C ILE A 38 8.23 -5.53 -2.99
N ASN A 39 8.45 -5.53 -4.30
CA ASN A 39 9.46 -4.69 -4.96
C ASN A 39 9.05 -3.22 -5.12
N GLY A 40 7.88 -2.80 -4.64
CA GLY A 40 7.41 -1.42 -4.77
C GLY A 40 7.01 -1.01 -6.19
N GLN A 41 6.86 -1.98 -7.10
CA GLN A 41 6.51 -1.75 -8.51
C GLN A 41 4.99 -1.68 -8.71
N ARG A 42 4.21 -2.16 -7.73
CA ARG A 42 2.75 -2.16 -7.74
C ARG A 42 2.24 -1.86 -6.34
N GLY A 43 1.24 -0.99 -6.25
CA GLY A 43 0.50 -0.75 -5.01
C GLY A 43 -0.52 -1.86 -4.69
N VAL A 44 -1.01 -1.86 -3.45
CA VAL A 44 -2.08 -2.76 -3.01
C VAL A 44 -3.44 -2.22 -3.50
N THR A 45 -4.16 -3.03 -4.28
CA THR A 45 -5.54 -2.75 -4.71
C THR A 45 -6.56 -3.27 -3.69
N ALA A 46 -7.82 -2.87 -3.79
CA ALA A 46 -8.90 -3.38 -2.92
C ALA A 46 -9.05 -4.92 -2.98
N ASP A 47 -8.99 -5.54 -4.17
CA ASP A 47 -8.96 -7.01 -4.32
C ASP A 47 -7.79 -7.65 -3.57
N THR A 48 -6.61 -7.02 -3.65
CA THR A 48 -5.42 -7.55 -2.97
C THR A 48 -5.54 -7.36 -1.45
N ALA A 49 -6.06 -6.21 -0.99
CA ALA A 49 -6.31 -5.95 0.41
C ALA A 49 -7.31 -6.95 1.02
N LEU A 50 -8.41 -7.26 0.33
CA LEU A 50 -9.37 -8.28 0.77
C LEU A 50 -8.71 -9.65 0.93
N ARG A 51 -7.87 -10.04 -0.02
CA ARG A 51 -7.14 -11.31 0.00
C ARG A 51 -6.11 -11.37 1.14
N LEU A 52 -5.32 -10.31 1.31
CA LEU A 52 -4.34 -10.23 2.39
C LEU A 52 -5.02 -10.16 3.76
N GLY A 53 -6.06 -9.35 3.91
CA GLY A 53 -6.84 -9.26 5.14
C GLY A 53 -7.43 -10.61 5.55
N HIS A 54 -8.07 -11.31 4.60
CA HIS A 54 -8.58 -12.66 4.84
C HIS A 54 -7.47 -13.64 5.27
N TRP A 55 -6.33 -13.65 4.58
CA TRP A 55 -5.25 -14.60 4.84
C TRP A 55 -4.49 -14.31 6.15
N PHE A 56 -4.22 -13.04 6.45
CA PHE A 56 -3.54 -12.61 7.68
C PHE A 56 -4.48 -12.49 8.90
N GLY A 57 -5.80 -12.56 8.71
CA GLY A 57 -6.78 -12.36 9.77
C GLY A 57 -6.84 -10.92 10.29
N VAL A 58 -6.69 -9.94 9.40
CA VAL A 58 -6.75 -8.50 9.70
C VAL A 58 -7.76 -7.80 8.79
N GLU A 59 -8.14 -6.57 9.12
CA GLU A 59 -9.06 -5.81 8.28
C GLU A 59 -8.36 -5.41 6.96
N PRO A 60 -9.03 -5.50 5.80
CA PRO A 60 -8.44 -5.12 4.52
C PRO A 60 -8.07 -3.63 4.47
N GLU A 61 -8.76 -2.79 5.22
CA GLU A 61 -8.48 -1.36 5.37
C GLU A 61 -7.09 -1.09 5.93
N ASP A 62 -6.51 -1.99 6.74
CA ASP A 62 -5.15 -1.83 7.25
C ASP A 62 -4.13 -1.78 6.09
N TRP A 63 -4.31 -2.65 5.09
CA TRP A 63 -3.47 -2.67 3.90
C TRP A 63 -3.70 -1.47 2.97
N LEU A 64 -4.96 -1.05 2.80
CA LEU A 64 -5.27 0.15 2.02
C LEU A 64 -4.80 1.43 2.71
N GLY A 65 -4.81 1.46 4.04
CA GLY A 65 -4.26 2.55 4.85
C GLY A 65 -2.79 2.75 4.57
N LEU A 66 -1.99 1.67 4.58
CA LEU A 66 -0.58 1.71 4.21
C LEU A 66 -0.38 2.26 2.79
N GLN A 67 -1.21 1.84 1.83
CA GLN A 67 -1.13 2.31 0.44
C GLN A 67 -1.40 3.81 0.36
N LEU A 68 -2.47 4.27 1.00
CA LEU A 68 -2.87 5.67 1.01
C LEU A 68 -1.78 6.55 1.65
N GLU A 69 -1.23 6.13 2.79
CA GLU A 69 -0.16 6.86 3.47
C GLU A 69 1.08 6.99 2.60
N TYR A 70 1.50 5.91 1.95
CA TYR A 70 2.61 5.89 1.01
C TYR A 70 2.38 6.85 -0.17
N GLU A 71 1.24 6.74 -0.84
CA GLU A 71 0.89 7.58 -1.99
C GLU A 71 0.80 9.07 -1.63
N LEU A 72 0.18 9.38 -0.49
CA LEU A 72 0.12 10.76 0.01
C LEU A 72 1.51 11.29 0.36
N ALA A 73 2.39 10.47 0.95
CA ALA A 73 3.75 10.87 1.26
C ALA A 73 4.54 11.19 -0.03
N LEU A 74 4.41 10.34 -1.06
CA LEU A 74 5.04 10.55 -2.37
C LEU A 74 4.50 11.82 -3.05
N ALA A 75 3.18 11.96 -3.15
CA ALA A 75 2.55 13.13 -3.76
C ALA A 75 2.88 14.44 -3.01
N ARG A 76 2.96 14.41 -1.67
CA ARG A 76 3.41 15.56 -0.86
C ARG A 76 4.86 15.92 -1.15
N HIS A 77 5.72 14.94 -1.34
CA HIS A 77 7.12 15.17 -1.69
C HIS A 77 7.25 15.81 -3.08
N GLU A 78 6.51 15.32 -4.07
CA GLU A 78 6.62 15.77 -5.47
C GLU A 78 5.91 17.10 -5.74
N ALA A 79 4.70 17.28 -5.19
CA ALA A 79 3.81 18.38 -5.54
C ALA A 79 3.38 19.24 -4.35
N GLY A 80 3.69 18.83 -3.11
CA GLY A 80 3.14 19.46 -1.90
C GLY A 80 3.43 20.96 -1.79
N ALA A 81 4.64 21.40 -2.15
CA ALA A 81 4.99 22.82 -2.13
C ALA A 81 4.19 23.66 -3.14
N LYS A 82 3.86 23.09 -4.30
CA LYS A 82 3.01 23.75 -5.31
C LYS A 82 1.55 23.76 -4.87
N ILE A 83 1.05 22.63 -4.34
CA ILE A 83 -0.33 22.48 -3.86
C ILE A 83 -0.62 23.45 -2.71
N LYS A 84 0.33 23.67 -1.79
CA LYS A 84 0.18 24.62 -0.67
C LYS A 84 -0.06 26.08 -1.10
N LYS A 85 0.26 26.44 -2.35
CA LYS A 85 0.05 27.79 -2.88
C LYS A 85 -1.33 27.97 -3.53
N LEU A 86 -2.10 26.89 -3.69
CA LEU A 86 -3.44 26.95 -4.26
C LEU A 86 -4.41 27.64 -3.29
N PRO A 87 -5.42 28.37 -3.79
CA PRO A 87 -6.40 29.04 -2.95
C PRO A 87 -7.23 28.03 -2.15
N ARG A 88 -7.57 28.33 -0.91
CA ARG A 88 -8.49 27.53 -0.10
C ARG A 88 -9.89 28.14 -0.15
N LEU A 89 -10.91 27.31 0.04
CA LEU A 89 -12.30 27.79 0.12
C LEU A 89 -12.47 28.85 1.22
N ALA A 90 -11.82 28.64 2.38
CA ALA A 90 -11.83 29.59 3.49
C ALA A 90 -11.32 30.98 3.09
N ASP A 91 -10.37 31.06 2.16
CA ASP A 91 -9.80 32.33 1.67
C ASP A 91 -10.72 33.03 0.64
N ARG A 92 -11.79 32.36 0.18
CA ARG A 92 -12.74 32.89 -0.84
C ARG A 92 -14.08 33.32 -0.26
N VAL A 93 -14.42 32.86 0.93
CA VAL A 93 -15.70 33.14 1.61
C VAL A 93 -15.56 34.20 2.72
N ALA A 94 -14.36 34.77 2.87
CA ALA A 94 -14.04 35.90 3.73
C ALA A 94 -13.94 37.19 2.90
#